data_AF-A0A3B0P685-F1
#
_entry.id   AF-A0A3B0P685-F1
#
_cell.length_a   1.000
_cell.length_b   1.000
_cell.length_c   1.000
_cell.angle_alpha   90.00
_cell.angle_beta   90.00
_cell.angle_gamma   90.00
#
_symmetry.space_group_name_H-M   'P 1'
#
loop_
_entity.id
_entity.type
_entity.pdbx_description
1 polymer ?
#
loop_
_entity_poly.entity_id
_entity_poly.type
_entity_poly.pdbx_seq_one_letter_code
_entity_poly.pdbx_strand_id
1 'polypeptide(L)' 'MKMPGYSKDGKFKEDQMVIGMATDINGIPLYYKVFPGNTADSSSFIPFIVELAKIYNIKKVTIVADRGMW' A
#
# COMPACT_ATOMS: atom_id res chain seq x y z
N MET A 1 -5.35 1.58 -13.84
CA MET A 1 -5.12 0.58 -12.77
C MET A 1 -3.87 -0.24 -13.08
N LYS A 2 -3.79 -0.86 -14.27
CA LYS A 2 -2.52 -1.35 -14.82
C LYS A 2 -1.71 -0.20 -15.40
N MET A 3 -0.44 -0.10 -15.02
CA MET A 3 0.53 0.82 -15.62
C MET A 3 1.88 0.12 -15.67
N PRO A 4 2.65 0.26 -16.78
CA PRO A 4 4.04 -0.16 -16.80
C PRO A 4 4.81 0.56 -15.70
N GLY A 5 5.63 -0.18 -14.96
CA GLY A 5 6.34 0.36 -13.81
C GLY A 5 7.71 -0.26 -13.61
N TYR A 6 8.48 0.32 -12.69
CA TYR A 6 9.83 -0.14 -12.40
C TYR A 6 9.80 -1.36 -11.47
N SER A 7 9.76 -2.57 -12.03
CA SER A 7 9.89 -3.79 -11.22
C SER A 7 11.30 -3.91 -10.65
N LYS A 8 11.41 -4.23 -9.36
CA LYS A 8 12.69 -4.62 -8.73
C LYS A 8 13.30 -5.87 -9.36
N ASP A 9 12.47 -6.68 -10.05
CA ASP A 9 12.88 -7.88 -10.78
C ASP A 9 13.29 -7.59 -12.25
N GLY A 10 13.46 -6.32 -12.64
CA GLY A 10 13.91 -5.94 -13.98
C GLY A 10 12.82 -5.94 -15.07
N LYS A 11 11.58 -6.21 -14.70
CA LYS A 11 10.40 -6.28 -15.60
C LYS A 11 9.79 -4.91 -15.89
N PHE A 12 10.55 -4.02 -16.51
CA PHE A 12 10.20 -2.60 -16.68
C PHE A 12 9.09 -2.28 -17.68
N LYS A 13 8.61 -3.29 -18.43
CA LYS A 13 7.57 -3.14 -19.47
C LYS A 13 6.30 -3.93 -19.18
N GLU A 14 6.26 -4.64 -18.06
CA GLU A 14 5.06 -5.38 -17.66
C GLU A 14 4.09 -4.45 -16.92
N ASP A 15 2.80 -4.69 -17.14
CA ASP A 15 1.75 -4.03 -16.37
C ASP A 15 1.86 -4.38 -14.90
N GLN A 16 1.91 -3.35 -14.05
CA GLN A 16 1.93 -3.51 -12.60
C GLN A 16 0.64 -3.02 -11.96
N MET A 17 0.38 -3.54 -10.77
CA MET A 17 -0.61 -3.02 -9.82
C MET A 17 0.03 -2.94 -8.45
N VAL A 18 -0.34 -1.93 -7.66
CA VAL A 18 0.10 -1.80 -6.28
C VAL A 18 -1.08 -2.11 -5.36
N ILE A 19 -0.87 -2.99 -4.38
CA ILE A 19 -1.89 -3.40 -3.42
C ILE A 19 -1.40 -3.08 -2.01
N GLY A 20 -2.15 -2.24 -1.30
CA GLY A 20 -2.01 -2.08 0.14
C GLY A 20 -2.95 -3.05 0.85
N MET A 21 -2.46 -3.78 1.86
CA MET A 21 -3.26 -4.71 2.65
C MET A 21 -2.93 -4.58 4.13
N ALA A 22 -3.97 -4.51 4.97
CA ALA A 22 -3.88 -4.54 6.41
C ALA A 22 -4.42 -5.88 6.90
N THR A 23 -3.72 -6.48 7.86
CA THR A 23 -4.08 -7.76 8.48
C THR A 23 -4.11 -7.65 9.99
N ASP A 24 -4.81 -8.57 10.64
CA ASP A 24 -4.66 -8.78 12.08
C ASP A 24 -3.37 -9.57 12.40
N ILE A 25 -3.16 -9.87 13.68
CA ILE A 25 -1.98 -10.62 14.15
C ILE A 25 -1.91 -12.07 13.65
N ASN A 26 -3.04 -12.62 13.17
CA ASN A 26 -3.14 -13.97 12.62
C ASN A 26 -2.98 -13.97 11.09
N GLY A 27 -2.78 -12.81 10.47
CA GLY A 27 -2.70 -12.66 9.02
C GLY A 27 -4.06 -12.59 8.32
N ILE A 28 -5.17 -12.43 9.06
CA ILE A 28 -6.51 -12.30 8.48
C ILE A 28 -6.64 -10.90 7.86
N PRO A 29 -6.95 -10.77 6.56
CA PRO A 29 -7.13 -9.47 5.93
C PRO A 29 -8.29 -8.68 6.54
N LEU A 30 -8.01 -7.46 6.97
CA LEU A 30 -9.00 -6.51 7.46
C LEU A 30 -9.46 -5.59 6.34
N TYR A 31 -8.51 -5.07 5.57
CA TYR A 31 -8.78 -4.09 4.52
C TYR A 31 -7.70 -4.15 3.45
N TYR A 32 -8.11 -3.90 2.20
CA TYR A 32 -7.19 -3.79 1.08
C TYR A 32 -7.59 -2.64 0.17
N LYS A 33 -6.61 -2.11 -0.57
CA LYS A 33 -6.84 -1.09 -1.58
C LYS A 33 -5.91 -1.30 -2.76
N VAL A 34 -6.47 -1.15 -3.96
CA VAL A 34 -5.72 -1.22 -5.21
C VAL A 34 -5.39 0.19 -5.66
N PHE A 35 -4.11 0.41 -5.93
CA PHE A 35 -3.59 1.64 -6.50
C PHE A 35 -3.13 1.38 -7.94
N PRO A 36 -3.04 2.42 -8.79
CA PRO A 36 -2.41 2.29 -10.10
C PRO A 36 -1.01 1.67 -9.99
N GLY A 37 -0.60 0.89 -10.98
CA GLY A 37 0.82 0.50 -11.12
C GLY A 37 1.73 1.72 -11.13
N ASN A 38 3.01 1.52 -10.79
CA ASN A 38 4.00 2.59 -10.70
C ASN A 38 3.65 3.71 -9.68
N THR A 39 2.77 3.43 -8.72
CA THR A 39 2.49 4.32 -7.59
C THR A 39 3.60 4.15 -6.55
N ALA A 40 4.25 5.24 -6.14
CA ALA A 40 5.29 5.20 -5.12
C ALA A 40 4.72 4.81 -3.74
N ASP A 41 5.52 4.12 -2.93
CA ASP A 41 5.14 3.67 -1.58
C ASP A 41 4.67 4.84 -0.71
N SER A 42 5.39 5.96 -0.70
CA SER A 42 5.01 7.19 0.02
C SER A 42 3.64 7.75 -0.41
N SER A 43 3.29 7.62 -1.69
CA SER A 43 2.03 8.12 -2.27
C SER A 43 0.84 7.16 -2.08
N SER A 44 1.09 5.89 -1.78
CA SER A 44 0.03 4.88 -1.53
C SER A 44 -0.21 4.66 -0.03
N PHE A 45 0.85 4.69 0.78
CA PHE A 45 0.81 4.33 2.19
C PHE A 45 0.00 5.31 3.06
N ILE A 46 0.24 6.62 2.93
CA ILE A 46 -0.48 7.62 3.74
C ILE A 46 -2.00 7.61 3.44
N PRO A 47 -2.44 7.65 2.17
CA PRO A 47 -3.87 7.54 1.87
C PRO A 47 -4.50 6.23 2.36
N PHE A 48 -3.77 5.11 2.28
CA PHE A 48 -4.24 3.82 2.78
C PHE A 48 -4.54 3.85 4.28
N ILE A 49 -3.59 4.33 5.09
CA ILE A 49 -3.74 4.39 6.55
C ILE A 49 -4.83 5.38 6.96
N VAL A 50 -4.93 6.53 6.30
CA VAL A 50 -5.98 7.51 6.58
C VAL A 50 -7.37 6.94 6.32
N GLU A 51 -7.54 6.19 5.23
CA GLU A 51 -8.81 5.54 4.90
C GLU A 51 -9.15 4.42 5.89
N LEU A 52 -8.17 3.57 6.20
CA LEU A 52 -8.30 2.52 7.22
C LEU A 52 -8.75 3.11 8.57
N ALA A 53 -8.06 4.17 9.04
CA ALA A 53 -8.37 4.80 10.32
C ALA A 53 -9.78 5.39 10.35
N LYS A 54 -10.27 5.93 9.22
CA LYS A 54 -11.65 6.42 9.10
C LYS A 54 -12.67 5.28 9.15
N ILE A 55 -12.45 4.21 8.39
CA ILE A 55 -13.37 3.06 8.32
C ILE A 55 -13.55 2.40 9.69
N TYR A 56 -12.45 2.20 10.41
CA TYR A 56 -12.46 1.52 11.71
C TYR A 56 -12.51 2.47 12.92
N ASN A 57 -12.69 3.78 12.69
CA ASN A 57 -12.73 4.81 13.73
C ASN A 57 -11.53 4.74 14.71
N ILE A 58 -10.32 4.55 14.16
CA ILE A 58 -9.09 4.39 14.94
C ILE A 58 -8.63 5.75 15.43
N LYS A 59 -8.60 5.95 16.75
CA LYS A 59 -8.23 7.24 17.37
C LYS A 59 -6.71 7.46 17.45
N LYS A 60 -5.93 6.39 17.51
CA LYS A 60 -4.48 6.44 17.65
C LYS A 60 -3.84 5.42 16.73
N VAL A 61 -2.93 5.89 15.89
CA VAL A 61 -2.16 5.06 14.95
C VAL A 61 -0.68 5.23 15.28
N THR A 62 0.04 4.12 15.42
CA THR A 62 1.51 4.10 15.49
C THR A 62 2.03 3.47 14.21
N ILE A 63 2.92 4.17 13.53
CA ILE A 63 3.47 3.76 12.24
C ILE A 63 4.94 3.37 12.46
N VAL A 64 5.28 2.16 12.04
CA VAL A 64 6.66 1.69 11.91
C VAL A 64 6.84 1.29 10.45
N ALA A 65 7.77 1.94 9.76
CA ALA A 65 7.98 1.78 8.33
C ALA A 65 9.49 1.78 8.01
N ASP A 66 9.86 1.15 6.90
CA ASP A 66 11.23 1.13 6.43
C ASP A 66 11.66 2.52 5.92
N ARG A 67 12.94 2.88 6.11
CA ARG A 67 13.46 4.19 5.68
C ARG A 67 13.44 4.36 4.17
N GLY A 68 13.60 3.28 3.40
CA GLY A 68 13.57 3.29 1.94
C GLY A 68 12.18 3.42 1.32
N MET A 69 11.13 3.55 2.13
CA MET A 69 9.78 3.87 1.66
C MET A 69 9.58 5.37 1.33
N TRP A 70 10.56 6.21 1.66
CA TRP A 70 10.54 7.66 1.49
C TRP A 70 11.50 8.13 0.40
#